data_AF-A0A847FCX9-F1
#
_entry.id   AF-A0A847FCX9-F1
#
_cell.length_a   1.000
_cell.length_b   1.000
_cell.length_c   1.000
_cell.angle_alpha   90.00
_cell.angle_beta   90.00
_cell.angle_gamma   90.00
#
_symmetry.space_group_name_H-M   'P 1'
#
loop_
_entity.id
_entity.type
_entity.pdbx_description
1 polymer ?
#
loop_
_entity_poly.entity_id
_entity_poly.type
_entity_poly.pdbx_seq_one_letter_code
_entity_poly.pdbx_strand_id
1 'polypeptide(L)'
;NGWMRIINLGRYAVSLYDKFTGDGVRVYIDPVKLEKWDEIYSWFLKLRPKYDQDNKELQRQILAAGENILSIEKIHVKSGFRTARSKGTIGICSSCGEAYPERDGVICLGCQKAVPFRNLD
;
A
#
# COMPACT_ATOMS: atom_id res chain seq x y z
N ASN A 1 -13.38 -5.63 -4.66
CA ASN A 1 -13.57 -7.03 -4.20
C ASN A 1 -12.80 -7.37 -2.90
N GLY A 2 -11.97 -6.48 -2.35
CA GLY A 2 -11.29 -6.70 -1.04
C GLY A 2 -10.05 -7.59 -1.09
N TRP A 3 -9.55 -7.91 -2.29
CA TRP A 3 -8.38 -8.79 -2.46
C TRP A 3 -7.06 -8.03 -2.34
N MET A 4 -7.01 -6.80 -2.83
CA MET A 4 -5.87 -5.91 -2.61
C MET A 4 -5.92 -5.33 -1.20
N ARG A 5 -4.82 -5.45 -0.46
CA ARG A 5 -4.65 -4.86 0.87
C ARG A 5 -3.42 -3.97 0.87
N ILE A 6 -3.53 -2.80 1.49
CA ILE A 6 -2.41 -1.88 1.69
C ILE A 6 -1.94 -2.04 3.13
N ILE A 7 -0.67 -2.40 3.31
CA ILE A 7 -0.01 -2.46 4.63
C ILE A 7 1.02 -1.33 4.67
N ASN A 8 0.78 -0.32 5.50
CA ASN A 8 1.60 0.89 5.57
C ASN A 8 2.93 0.62 6.31
N LEU A 9 3.90 0.05 5.60
CA LEU A 9 5.24 -0.25 6.12
C LEU A 9 6.32 0.74 5.66
N GLY A 10 5.95 1.74 4.85
CA GLY A 10 6.92 2.66 4.21
C GLY A 10 7.83 1.98 3.18
N ARG A 11 7.44 0.82 2.65
CA ARG A 11 8.21 0.04 1.68
C ARG A 11 7.51 -0.01 0.33
N TYR A 12 8.24 0.26 -0.75
CA TYR A 12 7.73 0.14 -2.11
C TYR A 12 7.85 -1.31 -2.58
N ALA A 13 6.83 -2.11 -2.25
CA ALA A 13 6.80 -3.54 -2.54
C ALA A 13 5.37 -4.03 -2.77
N VAL A 14 5.25 -5.09 -3.56
CA VAL A 14 4.01 -5.83 -3.77
C VAL A 14 4.22 -7.30 -3.42
N SER A 15 3.16 -7.97 -2.96
CA SER A 15 3.19 -9.41 -2.73
C SER A 15 1.94 -10.03 -3.34
N LEU A 16 2.13 -11.06 -4.15
CA LEU A 16 1.08 -11.84 -4.77
C LEU A 16 1.21 -13.28 -4.27
N TYR A 17 0.10 -13.89 -3.89
CA TYR A 17 0.09 -15.19 -3.24
C TYR A 17 -1.16 -15.98 -3.59
N ASP A 18 -1.05 -17.31 -3.52
CA ASP A 18 -2.19 -18.22 -3.63
C ASP A 18 -3.10 -18.06 -2.41
N LYS A 19 -4.38 -17.75 -2.62
CA LYS A 19 -5.32 -17.46 -1.54
C LYS A 19 -5.58 -18.64 -0.60
N PHE A 20 -5.34 -19.86 -1.05
CA PHE A 20 -5.59 -21.08 -0.29
C PHE A 20 -4.35 -21.51 0.48
N THR A 21 -3.18 -21.55 -0.18
CA THR A 21 -1.94 -22.00 0.48
C THR A 21 -1.27 -20.88 1.27
N GLY A 22 -1.35 -19.65 0.79
CA GLY A 22 -0.59 -18.51 1.30
C GLY A 22 0.80 -18.37 0.67
N ASP A 23 1.23 -19.31 -0.17
CA ASP A 23 2.53 -19.26 -0.83
C ASP A 23 2.50 -18.23 -1.95
N GLY A 24 3.60 -17.49 -2.08
CA GLY A 24 3.65 -16.42 -3.05
C GLY A 24 5.04 -15.86 -3.28
N VAL A 25 5.05 -14.71 -3.95
CA VAL A 25 6.24 -13.94 -4.23
C VAL A 25 6.07 -12.52 -3.73
N ARG A 26 7.14 -11.97 -3.19
CA ARG A 26 7.29 -10.55 -2.89
C ARG A 26 8.23 -9.93 -3.90
N VAL A 27 7.81 -8.82 -4.50
CA VAL A 27 8.62 -8.02 -5.42
C VAL A 27 8.81 -6.64 -4.81
N TYR A 28 10.02 -6.09 -4.88
CA TYR A 28 10.33 -4.77 -4.37
C TYR A 28 11.39 -4.09 -5.23
N ILE A 29 11.43 -2.75 -5.18
CA ILE A 29 12.51 -1.96 -5.79
C ILE A 29 13.78 -2.18 -4.97
N ASP A 30 14.85 -2.63 -5.63
CA ASP A 30 16.13 -2.94 -5.01
C ASP A 30 17.09 -1.74 -5.12
N PRO A 31 17.44 -1.07 -4.00
CA PRO A 31 18.33 0.09 -4.04
C PRO A 31 19.71 -0.19 -4.63
N VAL A 32 20.25 -1.40 -4.46
CA VAL A 32 21.56 -1.76 -5.01
C VAL A 32 21.49 -1.87 -6.53
N LYS A 33 20.38 -2.41 -7.07
CA LYS A 33 20.18 -2.50 -8.53
C LYS A 33 19.87 -1.14 -9.16
N LEU A 34 19.39 -0.19 -8.37
CA LEU A 34 19.16 1.19 -8.81
C LEU A 34 20.45 2.00 -8.98
N GLU A 35 21.59 1.60 -8.41
CA GLU A 35 22.86 2.37 -8.48
C GLU A 35 23.34 2.65 -9.91
N LYS A 36 22.85 1.88 -10.91
CA LYS A 36 23.15 2.07 -12.33
C LYS A 36 22.21 3.07 -13.04
N TRP A 37 21.24 3.62 -12.32
CA TRP A 37 20.13 4.41 -12.84
C TRP A 37 19.97 5.70 -12.04
N ASP A 38 20.85 6.68 -12.30
CA ASP A 38 20.99 7.91 -11.49
C ASP A 38 19.67 8.66 -11.26
N GLU A 39 18.82 8.75 -12.28
CA GLU A 39 17.57 9.52 -12.20
C GLU A 39 16.53 8.75 -11.36
N ILE A 40 16.42 7.43 -11.55
CA ILE A 40 15.53 6.59 -10.72
C ILE A 40 16.02 6.56 -9.27
N TYR A 41 17.33 6.39 -9.05
CA TYR A 41 17.94 6.33 -7.72
C TYR A 41 17.70 7.64 -6.95
N SER A 42 17.98 8.77 -7.58
CA SER A 42 17.74 10.10 -7.01
C SER A 42 16.25 10.34 -6.74
N TRP A 43 15.36 9.92 -7.64
CA TRP A 43 13.91 10.03 -7.46
C TRP A 43 13.41 9.18 -6.29
N PHE A 44 13.81 7.91 -6.24
CA PHE A 44 13.35 6.93 -5.27
C PHE A 44 13.80 7.30 -3.85
N LEU A 45 15.06 7.73 -3.70
CA LEU A 45 15.64 8.15 -2.43
C LEU A 45 15.41 9.63 -2.11
N LYS A 46 14.74 10.38 -2.99
CA LYS A 46 14.45 11.81 -2.86
C LYS A 46 15.71 12.66 -2.60
N LEU A 47 16.79 12.37 -3.32
CA LEU A 47 18.09 13.04 -3.13
C LEU A 47 18.12 14.48 -3.67
N ARG A 48 17.21 14.81 -4.58
CA ARG A 48 17.07 16.14 -5.19
C ARG A 48 15.65 16.69 -5.05
N PRO A 49 15.48 18.01 -4.88
CA PRO A 49 14.17 18.66 -4.94
C PRO A 49 13.43 18.34 -6.24
N LYS A 50 12.09 18.32 -6.20
CA LYS A 50 11.25 17.95 -7.36
C LYS A 50 11.49 18.82 -8.60
N TYR A 51 11.84 20.10 -8.42
CA TYR A 51 12.06 21.02 -9.54
C TYR A 51 13.38 20.75 -10.28
N ASP A 52 14.33 20.05 -9.65
CA ASP A 52 15.64 19.68 -10.23
C ASP A 52 15.64 18.27 -10.87
N GLN A 53 14.50 17.59 -10.89
CA GLN A 53 14.36 16.24 -11.44
C GLN A 53 13.94 16.30 -12.92
N ASP A 54 14.58 15.46 -13.75
CA ASP A 54 14.22 15.34 -15.16
C ASP A 54 13.20 14.21 -15.36
N ASN A 55 11.93 14.60 -15.49
CA ASN A 55 10.84 13.64 -15.69
C ASN A 55 10.97 12.81 -16.97
N LYS A 56 11.56 13.36 -18.05
CA LYS A 56 11.72 12.62 -19.31
C LYS A 56 12.80 11.56 -19.15
N GLU A 57 13.92 11.92 -18.54
CA GLU A 57 15.00 10.98 -18.25
C GLU A 57 14.57 9.92 -17.24
N LEU A 58 13.81 10.28 -16.21
CA LEU A 58 13.24 9.34 -15.25
C LEU A 58 12.40 8.27 -15.95
N GLN A 59 11.48 8.69 -16.84
CA GLN A 59 10.66 7.77 -17.60
C GLN A 59 11.49 6.89 -18.53
N ARG A 60 12.49 7.46 -19.20
CA ARG A 60 13.43 6.71 -20.06
C ARG A 60 14.16 5.64 -19.27
N GLN A 61 14.70 5.99 -18.10
CA GLN A 61 15.39 5.03 -17.24
C GLN A 61 14.43 3.96 -16.71
N ILE A 62 13.22 4.30 -16.27
CA ILE A 62 12.22 3.31 -15.80
C ILE A 62 11.94 2.27 -16.89
N LEU A 63 11.71 2.72 -18.13
CA LEU A 63 11.45 1.84 -19.26
C LEU A 63 12.68 0.98 -19.62
N ALA A 64 13.87 1.58 -19.64
CA ALA A 64 15.11 0.86 -19.96
C ALA A 64 15.52 -0.13 -18.86
N ALA A 65 15.26 0.19 -17.60
CA ALA A 65 15.54 -0.65 -16.46
C ALA A 65 14.65 -1.90 -16.42
N GLY A 66 13.35 -1.73 -16.69
CA GLY A 66 12.38 -2.83 -16.64
C GLY A 66 12.41 -3.56 -15.30
N GLU A 67 12.38 -4.90 -15.33
CA GLU A 67 12.49 -5.70 -14.10
C GLU A 67 13.89 -5.72 -13.46
N ASN A 68 14.93 -5.20 -14.12
CA ASN A 68 16.30 -5.29 -13.62
C ASN A 68 16.54 -4.47 -12.34
N ILE A 69 15.63 -3.55 -12.01
CA ILE A 69 15.65 -2.78 -10.75
C ILE A 69 14.83 -3.44 -9.62
N LEU A 70 14.26 -4.61 -9.88
CA LEU A 70 13.42 -5.33 -8.94
C LEU A 70 14.16 -6.53 -8.36
N SER A 71 13.82 -6.86 -7.11
CA SER A 71 14.21 -8.11 -6.47
C SER A 71 12.98 -8.91 -6.04
N ILE A 72 13.09 -10.23 -6.11
CA ILE A 72 11.99 -11.18 -5.90
C ILE A 72 12.37 -12.14 -4.77
N GLU A 73 11.46 -12.33 -3.83
CA GLU A 73 11.60 -13.25 -2.69
C GLU A 73 10.40 -14.22 -2.67
N LYS A 74 10.66 -15.51 -2.42
CA LYS A 74 9.58 -16.45 -2.07
C LYS A 74 9.10 -16.15 -0.66
N ILE A 75 7.79 -16.12 -0.45
CA ILE A 75 7.17 -15.81 0.83
C ILE A 75 6.04 -16.79 1.15
N HIS A 76 5.68 -16.85 2.43
CA HIS A 76 4.44 -17.45 2.90
C HIS A 76 3.65 -16.42 3.72
N VAL A 77 2.42 -16.13 3.30
CA VAL A 77 1.54 -15.15 3.94
C VAL A 77 0.90 -15.76 5.19
N LYS A 78 1.11 -15.10 6.34
CA LYS A 78 0.51 -15.48 7.63
C LYS A 78 -1.01 -15.61 7.54
N SER A 79 -1.56 -16.64 8.17
CA SER A 79 -3.01 -16.98 8.13
C SER A 79 -3.95 -15.81 8.44
N GLY A 80 -3.61 -14.96 9.41
CA GLY A 80 -4.41 -13.77 9.76
C GLY A 80 -4.55 -12.71 8.66
N PHE A 81 -3.72 -12.79 7.61
CA PHE A 81 -3.78 -11.91 6.44
C PHE A 81 -4.47 -12.56 5.23
N ARG A 82 -4.86 -13.84 5.32
CA ARG A 82 -5.51 -14.58 4.21
C ARG A 82 -7.03 -14.51 4.28
N THR A 83 -7.61 -14.38 5.47
CA THR A 83 -9.08 -14.41 5.65
C THR A 83 -9.71 -13.03 5.49
N ALA A 84 -10.85 -12.98 4.81
CA ALA A 84 -11.71 -11.80 4.82
C ALA A 84 -12.26 -11.63 6.25
N ARG A 85 -12.05 -10.45 6.84
CA ARG A 85 -12.66 -10.16 8.14
C ARG A 85 -14.16 -9.92 7.92
N SER A 86 -15.00 -10.81 8.45
CA SER A 86 -16.45 -10.57 8.53
C SER A 86 -16.71 -9.19 9.15
N LYS A 87 -17.73 -8.46 8.70
CA LYS A 87 -18.14 -7.21 9.36
C LYS A 87 -18.78 -7.46 10.74
N GLY A 88 -19.17 -8.70 11.04
CA GLY A 88 -19.90 -9.01 12.26
C GLY A 88 -21.26 -8.31 12.29
N THR A 89 -21.79 -8.08 13.49
CA THR A 89 -23.04 -7.33 13.70
C THR A 89 -22.89 -5.89 13.23
N ILE A 90 -23.94 -5.39 12.58
CA ILE A 90 -24.04 -4.00 12.13
C ILE A 90 -25.02 -3.28 13.05
N GLY A 91 -24.56 -2.19 13.68
CA GLY A 91 -25.36 -1.29 14.51
C GLY A 91 -25.46 0.10 13.88
N ILE A 92 -26.09 1.03 14.60
CA ILE A 92 -26.24 2.45 14.20
C ILE A 92 -25.35 3.31 15.10
N CYS A 93 -24.53 4.18 14.51
CA CYS A 93 -23.64 5.08 15.23
C CYS A 93 -24.45 6.15 15.96
N SER A 94 -24.29 6.26 17.28
CA SER A 94 -25.02 7.26 18.09
C SER A 94 -24.61 8.70 17.82
N SER A 95 -23.46 8.94 17.17
CA SER A 95 -22.98 10.30 16.85
C SER A 95 -23.41 10.81 15.49
N CYS A 96 -23.50 9.96 14.46
CA CYS A 96 -23.82 10.39 13.09
C CYS A 96 -25.05 9.70 12.48
N GLY A 97 -25.60 8.67 13.13
CA GLY A 97 -26.76 7.92 12.63
C GLY A 97 -26.47 6.92 11.52
N GLU A 98 -25.21 6.76 11.10
CA GLU A 98 -24.84 5.81 10.03
C GLU A 98 -24.64 4.38 10.56
N ALA A 99 -24.90 3.39 9.70
CA ALA A 99 -24.66 1.99 10.00
C ALA A 99 -23.16 1.64 10.00
N TYR A 100 -22.69 0.88 10.99
CA TYR A 100 -21.27 0.52 11.12
C TYR A 100 -21.07 -0.85 11.82
N PRO A 101 -19.90 -1.50 11.66
CA PRO A 101 -19.54 -2.70 12.41
C PRO A 101 -19.41 -2.43 13.91
N GLU A 102 -20.23 -3.05 14.76
CA GLU A 102 -20.21 -2.78 16.22
C GLU A 102 -18.88 -3.11 16.89
N ARG A 103 -18.12 -4.05 16.31
CA ARG A 103 -16.77 -4.38 16.78
C ARG A 103 -15.77 -3.21 16.70
N ASP A 104 -16.08 -2.18 15.92
CA ASP A 104 -15.19 -1.04 15.73
C ASP A 104 -15.25 -0.06 16.91
N GLY A 105 -16.20 -0.23 17.85
CA GLY A 105 -16.34 0.58 19.07
C GLY A 105 -17.78 0.99 19.32
N VAL A 106 -18.00 1.93 20.25
CA VAL A 106 -19.35 2.45 20.61
C VAL A 106 -19.91 3.40 19.52
N ILE A 107 -19.03 3.99 18.73
CA ILE A 107 -19.34 4.88 17.58
C ILE A 107 -18.51 4.44 16.37
N CYS A 108 -18.89 4.85 15.15
CA CYS A 108 -18.18 4.42 13.94
C CYS A 108 -16.74 4.97 13.84
N LEU A 109 -15.88 4.29 13.06
CA LEU A 109 -14.49 4.75 12.83
C LEU A 109 -14.42 6.14 12.19
N GLY A 110 -15.48 6.58 11.49
CA GLY A 110 -15.56 7.94 10.96
C GLY A 110 -15.63 8.98 12.08
N CYS A 111 -16.49 8.78 13.07
CA CYS A 111 -16.57 9.68 14.23
C CYS A 111 -15.37 9.55 15.18
N GLN A 112 -14.68 8.40 15.23
CA GLN A 112 -13.50 8.22 16.08
C GLN A 112 -12.21 8.82 15.50
N LYS A 113 -12.12 9.02 14.19
CA LYS A 113 -10.87 9.38 13.49
C LYS A 113 -11.00 10.72 12.80
N ALA A 114 -9.85 11.31 12.48
CA ALA A 114 -9.80 12.39 11.50
C ALA A 114 -10.23 11.84 10.13
N VAL A 115 -11.46 12.17 9.73
CA VAL A 115 -11.97 11.90 8.39
C VAL A 115 -11.39 12.90 7.39
N PRO A 116 -11.24 12.55 6.11
CA PRO A 116 -10.58 13.41 5.11
C PRO A 116 -11.46 14.56 4.61
N PHE A 117 -12.55 14.86 5.30
CA PHE A 117 -13.52 15.89 4.94
C PHE A 117 -14.06 16.59 6.17
N ARG A 118 -14.59 17.79 5.96
CA ARG A 118 -15.42 18.49 6.94
C ARG A 118 -16.82 18.62 6.37
N ASN A 119 -17.81 18.67 7.25
CA ASN A 119 -19.14 19.07 6.84
C ASN A 119 -19.09 20.55 6.43
N LEU A 120 -19.81 20.86 5.36
CA LEU A 120 -20.13 22.23 4.99
C LEU A 120 -21.48 22.48 5.67
N ASP A 121 -21.50 23.20 6.79
CA ASP A 121 -22.77 23.69 7.34
C ASP A 121 -23.49 24.56 6.31
#